data_AF-A0A2G9V5Y5-F1
#
_entry.id   AF-A0A2G9V5Y5-F1
#
_cell.length_a   1.000
_cell.length_b   1.000
_cell.length_c   1.000
_cell.angle_alpha   90.00
_cell.angle_beta   90.00
_cell.angle_gamma   90.00
#
_symmetry.space_group_name_H-M   'P 1'
#
loop_
_entity.id
_entity.type
_entity.pdbx_description
1 polymer ?
#
loop_
_entity_poly.entity_id
_entity_poly.type
_entity_poly.pdbx_seq_one_letter_code
_entity_poly.pdbx_strand_id
1 'polypeptide(L)'
;MSEKSAPLTCAVTSRRGIEWPATVAGTTVNRPCPEGTRGTSSWRCSAEGLWTEPGPNTLECRSDWTIQRHDALEETIKDQDASGIPELLRAMTSDTRRPMVAGDLPKLLNILDIVQDVVGREVWAKSSQKLVNQLIVNVVHNTLRAKEMWQNWPSMKRQTFATRLLTCVERAMTSASTTVHSSENYVQPLVMTEMSESIRTSSQPSSYFLFPSMALWAGENNVDSVDVPKEALELTGLDRARVYYASFANIGDEMEPPVEILPVSEQLPTGGERRRRVVSRVVAASIVLDGKTVRLPVLPKPVIITFHHYPEALRRMSSPECSWWDTEEMKWSTSGCALQSHNSTHTVCACSHMTHYAVLMDYVGHEISTTDNQLLTFLTYAGCTLSIVCLTLTFLCFVLFVKGGGDRFSLLHDVD
;
A
#
# COMPACT_ATOMS: atom_id res chain seq x y z
N MET A 1 31.65 15.64 -44.71
CA MET A 1 31.73 15.85 -43.25
C MET A 1 30.49 15.23 -42.64
N SER A 2 30.63 14.11 -41.91
CA SER A 2 29.51 13.56 -41.14
C SER A 2 29.10 14.58 -40.09
N GLU A 3 27.87 15.04 -40.17
CA GLU A 3 27.18 15.78 -39.12
C GLU A 3 27.16 14.88 -37.88
N LYS A 4 28.05 15.13 -36.92
CA LYS A 4 28.01 14.42 -35.63
C LYS A 4 26.75 14.89 -34.93
N SER A 5 25.70 14.06 -34.92
CA SER A 5 24.50 14.30 -34.13
C SER A 5 24.92 14.55 -32.68
N ALA A 6 24.40 15.61 -32.08
CA ALA A 6 24.65 15.91 -30.67
C ALA A 6 24.33 14.67 -29.80
N PRO A 7 25.12 14.38 -28.75
CA PRO A 7 24.86 13.24 -27.89
C PRO A 7 23.47 13.41 -27.25
N LEU A 8 22.68 12.35 -27.31
CA LEU A 8 21.35 12.30 -26.69
C LEU A 8 21.51 12.47 -25.17
N THR A 9 20.72 13.34 -24.56
CA THR A 9 20.80 13.65 -23.12
C THR A 9 19.42 13.65 -22.48
N CYS A 10 19.37 13.22 -21.23
CA CYS A 10 18.22 13.45 -20.37
C CYS A 10 18.16 14.93 -19.98
N ALA A 11 16.95 15.50 -20.01
CA ALA A 11 16.71 16.90 -19.68
C ALA A 11 16.99 17.22 -18.20
N VAL A 12 17.42 18.46 -17.95
CA VAL A 12 17.53 19.01 -16.59
C VAL A 12 16.15 18.96 -15.92
N THR A 13 16.09 18.49 -14.69
CA THR A 13 14.83 18.39 -13.95
C THR A 13 15.06 18.40 -12.44
N SER A 14 14.01 18.72 -11.68
CA SER A 14 14.00 18.61 -10.23
C SER A 14 13.05 17.49 -9.83
N ARG A 15 13.57 16.47 -9.11
CA ARG A 15 12.76 15.34 -8.63
C ARG A 15 13.26 14.88 -7.27
N ARG A 16 12.32 14.69 -6.33
CA ARG A 16 12.58 14.35 -4.92
C ARG A 16 13.46 15.36 -4.18
N GLY A 17 13.30 16.65 -4.48
CA GLY A 17 14.09 17.71 -3.85
C GLY A 17 15.57 17.72 -4.26
N ILE A 18 15.91 17.08 -5.37
CA ILE A 18 17.26 17.04 -5.94
C ILE A 18 17.21 17.62 -7.35
N GLU A 19 18.14 18.54 -7.64
CA GLU A 19 18.36 19.08 -8.97
C GLU A 19 19.26 18.15 -9.81
N TRP A 20 18.67 17.59 -10.87
CA TRP A 20 19.32 16.67 -11.80
C TRP A 20 19.78 17.42 -13.05
N PRO A 21 21.08 17.44 -13.35
CA PRO A 21 21.62 18.13 -14.50
C PRO A 21 21.32 17.37 -15.80
N ALA A 22 21.57 18.02 -16.93
CA ALA A 22 21.59 17.34 -18.22
C ALA A 22 22.62 16.21 -18.17
N THR A 23 22.16 14.98 -18.46
CA THR A 23 22.97 13.76 -18.29
C THR A 23 22.99 12.98 -19.59
N VAL A 24 24.17 12.51 -20.00
CA VAL A 24 24.35 11.81 -21.28
C VAL A 24 23.64 10.45 -21.25
N ALA A 25 22.98 10.09 -22.35
CA ALA A 25 22.29 8.82 -22.52
C ALA A 25 23.22 7.63 -22.19
N GLY A 26 22.67 6.64 -21.47
CA GLY A 26 23.39 5.46 -21.00
C GLY A 26 24.26 5.66 -19.75
N THR A 27 24.34 6.87 -19.20
CA THR A 27 25.14 7.17 -18.00
C THR A 27 24.30 7.37 -16.75
N THR A 28 24.91 7.17 -15.59
CA THR A 28 24.32 7.46 -14.28
C THR A 28 24.97 8.71 -13.70
N VAL A 29 24.15 9.64 -13.20
CA VAL A 29 24.63 10.82 -12.48
C VAL A 29 24.40 10.66 -10.97
N ASN A 30 25.35 11.16 -10.18
CA ASN A 30 25.27 11.17 -8.72
C ASN A 30 25.08 12.60 -8.20
N ARG A 31 24.28 12.73 -7.15
CA ARG A 31 23.98 13.98 -6.47
C ARG A 31 23.93 13.78 -4.95
N PRO A 32 24.24 14.80 -4.14
CA PRO A 32 23.98 14.72 -2.72
C PRO A 32 22.50 14.42 -2.47
N CYS A 33 22.22 13.69 -1.39
CA CYS A 33 20.85 13.43 -0.96
C CYS A 33 20.10 14.74 -0.63
N PRO A 34 18.75 14.74 -0.61
CA PRO A 34 17.97 15.95 -0.40
C PRO A 34 18.21 16.55 0.99
N GLU A 35 17.85 17.82 1.15
CA GLU A 35 18.01 18.54 2.41
C GLU A 35 17.42 17.78 3.60
N GLY A 36 18.16 17.74 4.72
CA GLY A 36 17.78 16.98 5.92
C GLY A 36 18.16 15.49 5.89
N THR A 37 18.83 15.04 4.82
CA THR A 37 19.33 13.67 4.69
C THR A 37 20.83 13.65 4.33
N ARG A 38 21.51 12.53 4.63
CA ARG A 38 22.93 12.32 4.36
C ARG A 38 23.12 11.16 3.39
N GLY A 39 24.16 11.26 2.56
CA GLY A 39 24.56 10.22 1.62
C GLY A 39 24.58 10.73 0.17
N THR A 40 24.52 9.78 -0.75
CA THR A 40 24.52 10.03 -2.18
C THR A 40 23.27 9.45 -2.81
N SER A 41 22.68 10.18 -3.74
CA SER A 41 21.59 9.73 -4.60
C SER A 41 22.11 9.54 -6.03
N SER A 42 21.47 8.65 -6.79
CA SER A 42 21.86 8.40 -8.19
C SER A 42 20.65 8.28 -9.10
N TRP A 43 20.80 8.66 -10.36
CA TRP A 43 19.75 8.44 -11.37
C TRP A 43 20.37 8.13 -12.73
N ARG A 44 19.83 7.11 -13.40
CA ARG A 44 20.30 6.66 -14.70
C ARG A 44 19.51 7.33 -15.82
N CYS A 45 20.24 7.80 -16.83
CA CYS A 45 19.68 8.19 -18.11
C CYS A 45 19.71 6.98 -19.05
N SER A 46 18.57 6.63 -19.65
CA SER A 46 18.45 5.51 -20.59
C SER A 46 19.22 5.78 -21.89
N ALA A 47 19.35 4.77 -22.75
CA ALA A 47 19.99 4.93 -24.05
C ALA A 47 19.18 5.85 -24.99
N GLU A 48 17.88 5.97 -24.73
CA GLU A 48 16.91 6.79 -25.45
C GLU A 48 16.84 8.24 -24.91
N GLY A 49 17.73 8.61 -23.99
CA GLY A 49 17.76 9.97 -23.44
C GLY A 49 16.59 10.27 -22.50
N LEU A 50 15.98 9.23 -21.92
CA LEU A 50 14.89 9.36 -20.96
C LEU A 50 15.36 8.92 -19.57
N TRP A 51 14.92 9.65 -18.55
CA TRP A 51 15.22 9.26 -17.18
C TRP A 51 14.56 7.93 -16.84
N THR A 52 15.30 7.00 -16.22
CA THR A 52 14.78 5.66 -15.92
C THR A 52 13.73 5.69 -14.81
N GLU A 53 12.64 4.93 -14.98
CA GLU A 53 11.70 4.61 -13.90
C GLU A 53 12.28 3.57 -12.93
N PRO A 54 11.84 3.52 -11.64
CA PRO A 54 10.77 4.31 -11.00
C PRO A 54 11.17 5.74 -10.58
N GLY A 55 12.36 6.20 -10.97
CA GLY A 55 12.91 7.51 -10.61
C GLY A 55 14.25 7.41 -9.89
N PRO A 56 14.69 8.51 -9.24
CA PRO A 56 15.98 8.57 -8.58
C PRO A 56 16.15 7.52 -7.49
N ASN A 57 17.33 6.93 -7.41
CA ASN A 57 17.71 5.99 -6.37
C ASN A 57 18.18 6.74 -5.12
N THR A 58 17.45 6.56 -4.02
CA THR A 58 17.72 7.15 -2.70
C THR A 58 18.00 6.09 -1.63
N LEU A 59 18.45 4.89 -2.02
CA LEU A 59 18.73 3.79 -1.09
C LEU A 59 19.88 4.10 -0.12
N GLU A 60 20.86 4.89 -0.57
CA GLU A 60 22.00 5.34 0.25
C GLU A 60 21.71 6.64 1.01
N CYS A 61 20.53 7.23 0.82
CA CYS A 61 20.10 8.40 1.57
C CYS A 61 19.50 7.99 2.92
N ARG A 62 19.91 8.70 3.98
CA ARG A 62 19.40 8.49 5.34
C ARG A 62 19.02 9.80 5.98
N SER A 63 17.83 9.88 6.54
CA SER A 63 17.35 11.03 7.28
C SER A 63 17.98 11.07 8.67
N ASP A 64 18.39 12.26 9.12
CA ASP A 64 19.05 12.45 10.42
C ASP A 64 18.16 11.99 11.60
N TRP A 65 16.84 12.12 11.47
CA TRP A 65 15.89 11.68 12.50
C TRP A 65 15.96 10.17 12.75
N THR A 66 16.22 9.34 11.73
CA THR A 66 16.28 7.88 11.89
C THR A 66 17.46 7.45 12.76
N ILE A 67 18.57 8.18 12.66
CA ILE A 67 19.77 7.99 13.49
C ILE A 67 19.45 8.43 14.91
N GLN A 68 18.90 9.64 15.08
CA GLN A 68 18.54 10.19 16.39
C GLN A 68 17.53 9.31 17.15
N ARG A 69 16.50 8.76 16.47
CA ARG A 69 15.52 7.87 17.10
C ARG A 69 16.12 6.53 17.49
N HIS A 70 17.08 6.03 16.71
CA HIS A 70 17.78 4.81 17.08
C HIS A 70 18.67 5.00 18.30
N ASP A 71 19.46 6.07 18.34
CA ASP A 71 20.33 6.36 19.48
C ASP A 71 19.49 6.61 20.75
N ALA A 72 18.36 7.32 20.61
CA ALA A 72 17.41 7.52 21.70
C ALA A 72 16.78 6.21 22.20
N LEU A 73 16.48 5.27 21.28
CA LEU A 73 16.02 3.94 21.65
C LEU A 73 17.10 3.18 22.42
N GLU A 74 18.34 3.16 21.91
CA GLU A 74 19.47 2.49 22.58
C GLU A 74 19.71 3.03 23.99
N GLU A 75 19.53 4.35 24.19
CA GLU A 75 19.63 4.93 25.52
C GLU A 75 18.45 4.54 26.41
N THR A 76 17.22 4.62 25.88
CA THR A 76 15.99 4.23 26.61
C THR A 76 16.05 2.79 27.12
N ILE A 77 16.65 1.86 26.39
CA ILE A 77 16.75 0.46 26.80
C ILE A 77 17.91 0.17 27.77
N LYS A 78 18.91 1.06 27.88
CA LYS A 78 20.03 0.89 28.83
C LYS A 78 19.63 1.15 30.27
N ASP A 79 18.71 2.09 30.48
CA ASP A 79 18.31 2.57 31.82
C ASP A 79 17.51 1.55 32.65
N GLN A 80 17.34 0.30 32.16
CA GLN A 80 16.56 -0.80 32.77
C GLN A 80 15.08 -0.51 33.03
N ASP A 81 14.61 0.71 32.79
CA ASP A 81 13.21 1.09 32.74
C ASP A 81 12.92 1.67 31.35
N ALA A 82 12.56 0.81 30.39
CA ALA A 82 12.26 1.22 29.01
C ALA A 82 10.91 1.98 28.88
N SER A 83 10.44 2.60 29.96
CA SER A 83 9.18 3.36 30.06
C SER A 83 9.13 4.59 29.15
N GLY A 84 10.26 5.01 28.57
CA GLY A 84 10.35 6.06 27.56
C GLY A 84 9.85 5.67 26.15
N ILE A 85 9.59 4.39 25.88
CA ILE A 85 9.16 3.90 24.55
C ILE A 85 7.90 4.59 24.00
N PRO A 86 6.84 4.88 24.79
CA PRO A 86 5.68 5.59 24.26
C PRO A 86 6.03 6.97 23.71
N GLU A 87 6.99 7.68 24.33
CA GLU A 87 7.42 8.99 23.85
C GLU A 87 8.27 8.88 22.58
N LEU A 88 9.14 7.87 22.51
CA LEU A 88 9.86 7.53 21.29
C LEU A 88 8.89 7.27 20.13
N LEU A 89 7.85 6.47 20.35
CA LEU A 89 6.84 6.15 19.34
C LEU A 89 5.99 7.36 18.92
N ARG A 90 5.71 8.30 19.84
CA ARG A 90 5.08 9.60 19.50
C ARG A 90 5.97 10.42 18.59
N ALA A 91 7.26 10.53 18.91
CA ALA A 91 8.23 11.23 18.07
C ALA A 91 8.32 10.58 16.69
N MET A 92 8.43 9.25 16.60
CA MET A 92 8.41 8.51 15.33
C MET A 92 7.12 8.74 14.53
N THR A 93 5.96 8.80 15.18
CA THR A 93 4.69 9.09 14.51
C THR A 93 4.69 10.48 13.87
N SER A 94 5.35 11.46 14.51
CA SER A 94 5.52 12.81 13.96
C SER A 94 6.54 12.82 12.81
N ASP A 95 7.69 12.17 12.97
CA ASP A 95 8.76 12.17 11.97
C ASP A 95 8.32 11.47 10.67
N THR A 96 7.60 10.36 10.78
CA THR A 96 7.12 9.57 9.64
C THR A 96 6.02 10.24 8.81
N ARG A 97 5.43 11.36 9.29
CA ARG A 97 4.52 12.18 8.48
C ARG A 97 5.24 13.03 7.44
N ARG A 98 6.55 13.23 7.60
CA ARG A 98 7.39 13.98 6.65
C ARG A 98 7.77 13.08 5.48
N PRO A 99 8.19 13.66 4.34
CA PRO A 99 8.76 12.87 3.25
C PRO A 99 9.94 12.03 3.76
N MET A 100 9.97 10.76 3.37
CA MET A 100 11.01 9.82 3.77
C MET A 100 11.74 9.28 2.54
N VAL A 101 13.02 8.99 2.70
CA VAL A 101 13.85 8.39 1.64
C VAL A 101 13.92 6.88 1.78
N ALA A 102 14.23 6.19 0.69
CA ALA A 102 14.25 4.73 0.66
C ALA A 102 15.17 4.11 1.73
N GLY A 103 16.34 4.70 2.01
CA GLY A 103 17.26 4.21 3.03
C GLY A 103 16.78 4.34 4.48
N ASP A 104 15.68 5.05 4.75
CA ASP A 104 15.08 5.15 6.08
C ASP A 104 14.37 3.85 6.49
N LEU A 105 13.86 3.07 5.52
CA LEU A 105 12.96 1.94 5.76
C LEU A 105 13.59 0.83 6.61
N PRO A 106 14.81 0.33 6.30
CA PRO A 106 15.43 -0.71 7.11
C PRO A 106 15.67 -0.24 8.55
N LYS A 107 16.01 1.04 8.76
CA LYS A 107 16.28 1.58 10.09
C LYS A 107 15.01 1.73 10.91
N LEU A 108 13.94 2.25 10.30
CA LEU A 108 12.62 2.33 10.91
C LEU A 108 12.13 0.94 11.33
N LEU A 109 12.23 -0.06 10.46
CA LEU A 109 11.81 -1.43 10.79
C LEU A 109 12.64 -2.03 11.92
N ASN A 110 13.95 -1.78 11.96
CA ASN A 110 14.80 -2.25 13.05
C ASN A 110 14.40 -1.63 14.40
N ILE A 111 14.05 -0.35 14.43
CA ILE A 111 13.54 0.32 15.64
C ILE A 111 12.22 -0.33 16.07
N LEU A 112 11.29 -0.57 15.13
CA LEU A 112 10.01 -1.22 15.44
C LEU A 112 10.18 -2.65 15.99
N ASP A 113 11.08 -3.44 15.42
CA ASP A 113 11.34 -4.81 15.88
C ASP A 113 11.87 -4.81 17.33
N ILE A 114 12.84 -3.93 17.64
CA ILE A 114 13.36 -3.80 19.00
C ILE A 114 12.27 -3.32 19.96
N VAL A 115 11.49 -2.32 19.57
CA VAL A 115 10.37 -1.82 20.39
C VAL A 115 9.37 -2.94 20.69
N GLN A 116 8.98 -3.74 19.70
CA GLN A 116 8.10 -4.90 19.88
C GLN A 116 8.68 -5.91 20.88
N ASP A 117 9.96 -6.21 20.76
CA ASP A 117 10.64 -7.17 21.64
C ASP A 117 10.76 -6.68 23.08
N VAL A 118 10.93 -5.38 23.30
CA VAL A 118 10.99 -4.77 24.64
C VAL A 118 9.59 -4.67 25.26
N VAL A 119 8.63 -4.10 24.53
CA VAL A 119 7.23 -3.97 24.98
C VAL A 119 6.62 -5.32 25.37
N GLY A 120 6.96 -6.41 24.66
CA GLY A 120 6.47 -7.74 24.99
C GLY A 120 7.01 -8.32 26.30
N ARG A 121 8.10 -7.79 26.86
CA ARG A 121 8.75 -8.27 28.10
C ARG A 121 8.53 -7.37 29.30
N GLU A 122 8.34 -6.08 29.06
CA GLU A 122 8.26 -5.06 30.11
C GLU A 122 6.93 -5.05 30.88
N VAL A 123 6.99 -4.80 32.19
CA VAL A 123 5.79 -4.77 33.05
C VAL A 123 5.00 -3.47 32.87
N TRP A 124 5.69 -2.33 32.71
CA TRP A 124 5.05 -1.03 32.49
C TRP A 124 4.22 -1.04 31.20
N ALA A 125 4.64 -1.81 30.19
CA ALA A 125 3.96 -1.88 28.90
C ALA A 125 2.49 -2.28 29.05
N LYS A 126 2.18 -3.14 30.04
CA LYS A 126 0.81 -3.61 30.32
C LYS A 126 -0.20 -2.47 30.55
N SER A 127 0.22 -1.38 31.18
CA SER A 127 -0.66 -0.22 31.42
C SER A 127 -0.75 0.73 30.23
N SER A 128 0.20 0.65 29.30
CA SER A 128 0.33 1.55 28.15
C SER A 128 0.05 0.90 26.80
N GLN A 129 -0.38 -0.37 26.76
CA GLN A 129 -0.51 -1.12 25.50
C GLN A 129 -1.45 -0.47 24.48
N LYS A 130 -2.57 0.08 24.96
CA LYS A 130 -3.52 0.81 24.11
C LYS A 130 -2.88 1.91 23.30
N LEU A 131 -2.04 2.70 23.98
CA LEU A 131 -1.33 3.82 23.39
C LEU A 131 -0.22 3.32 22.45
N VAL A 132 0.56 2.33 22.90
CA VAL A 132 1.65 1.75 22.11
C VAL A 132 1.13 1.18 20.79
N ASN A 133 0.05 0.39 20.83
CA ASN A 133 -0.60 -0.17 19.64
C ASN A 133 -1.09 0.94 18.69
N GLN A 134 -1.75 1.97 19.23
CA GLN A 134 -2.20 3.12 18.43
C GLN A 134 -1.03 3.79 17.71
N LEU A 135 0.09 4.02 18.40
CA LEU A 135 1.25 4.67 17.82
C LEU A 135 1.94 3.80 16.77
N ILE A 136 2.04 2.48 17.01
CA ILE A 136 2.57 1.53 16.02
C ILE A 136 1.71 1.54 14.75
N VAL A 137 0.38 1.43 14.88
CA VAL A 137 -0.53 1.48 13.74
C VAL A 137 -0.37 2.80 12.96
N ASN A 138 -0.18 3.93 13.65
CA ASN A 138 0.08 5.22 13.00
C ASN A 138 1.42 5.25 12.25
N VAL A 139 2.49 4.72 12.84
CA VAL A 139 3.80 4.62 12.18
C VAL A 139 3.70 3.74 10.94
N VAL A 140 3.10 2.55 11.04
CA VAL A 140 2.93 1.64 9.89
C VAL A 140 2.06 2.29 8.81
N HIS A 141 0.97 2.97 9.17
CA HIS A 141 0.16 3.75 8.23
C HIS A 141 0.99 4.78 7.47
N ASN A 142 1.80 5.57 8.18
CA ASN A 142 2.66 6.58 7.56
C ASN A 142 3.71 5.94 6.63
N THR A 143 4.31 4.81 7.02
CA THR A 143 5.26 4.05 6.20
C THR A 143 4.63 3.53 4.91
N LEU A 144 3.40 3.00 4.97
CA LEU A 144 2.67 2.55 3.77
C LEU A 144 2.22 3.71 2.86
N ARG A 145 2.04 4.91 3.43
CA ARG A 145 1.72 6.11 2.66
C ARG A 145 2.93 6.63 1.86
N ALA A 146 4.14 6.40 2.36
CA ALA A 146 5.37 6.94 1.78
C ALA A 146 5.88 6.11 0.59
N LYS A 147 5.22 6.23 -0.58
CA LYS A 147 5.55 5.46 -1.80
C LYS A 147 7.03 5.52 -2.21
N GLU A 148 7.67 6.67 -2.08
CA GLU A 148 9.09 6.83 -2.48
C GLU A 148 10.04 5.97 -1.66
N MET A 149 9.69 5.67 -0.40
CA MET A 149 10.47 4.87 0.52
C MET A 149 10.61 3.40 0.06
N TRP A 150 9.66 2.93 -0.76
CA TRP A 150 9.59 1.56 -1.27
C TRP A 150 10.23 1.38 -2.64
N GLN A 151 10.56 2.47 -3.33
CA GLN A 151 11.09 2.43 -4.69
C GLN A 151 12.57 2.01 -4.72
N ASN A 152 13.00 1.49 -5.87
CA ASN A 152 14.37 1.05 -6.17
C ASN A 152 14.88 -0.17 -5.38
N TRP A 153 14.15 -0.65 -4.36
CA TRP A 153 14.47 -1.90 -3.66
C TRP A 153 14.23 -3.13 -4.55
N PRO A 154 15.11 -4.17 -4.49
CA PRO A 154 14.83 -5.46 -5.12
C PRO A 154 13.53 -6.08 -4.58
N SER A 155 12.80 -6.82 -5.43
CA SER A 155 11.48 -7.40 -5.08
C SER A 155 11.50 -8.20 -3.77
N MET A 156 12.49 -9.07 -3.59
CA MET A 156 12.64 -9.86 -2.37
C MET A 156 12.79 -9.00 -1.10
N LYS A 157 13.50 -7.86 -1.20
CA LYS A 157 13.66 -6.92 -0.07
C LYS A 157 12.35 -6.21 0.24
N ARG A 158 11.59 -5.79 -0.77
CA ARG A 158 10.26 -5.17 -0.59
C ARG A 158 9.29 -6.12 0.10
N GLN A 159 9.22 -7.37 -0.36
CA GLN A 159 8.44 -8.44 0.27
C GLN A 159 8.87 -8.68 1.73
N THR A 160 10.18 -8.69 2.01
CA THR A 160 10.72 -8.80 3.38
C THR A 160 10.26 -7.65 4.27
N PHE A 161 10.37 -6.41 3.79
CA PHE A 161 9.98 -5.23 4.55
C PHE A 161 8.47 -5.16 4.78
N ALA A 162 7.68 -5.49 3.76
CA ALA A 162 6.23 -5.59 3.86
C ALA A 162 5.82 -6.65 4.91
N THR A 163 6.43 -7.84 4.87
CA THR A 163 6.17 -8.90 5.84
C THR A 163 6.49 -8.45 7.27
N ARG A 164 7.61 -7.75 7.49
CA ARG A 164 7.95 -7.19 8.80
C ARG A 164 6.88 -6.23 9.32
N LEU A 165 6.31 -5.37 8.47
CA LEU A 165 5.21 -4.48 8.87
C LEU A 165 3.93 -5.24 9.22
N LEU A 166 3.55 -6.25 8.44
CA LEU A 166 2.40 -7.11 8.75
C LEU A 166 2.56 -7.75 10.13
N THR A 167 3.72 -8.38 10.37
CA THR A 167 4.03 -9.03 11.65
C THR A 167 4.17 -8.04 12.81
N CYS A 168 4.58 -6.80 12.55
CA CYS A 168 4.71 -5.77 13.58
C CYS A 168 3.34 -5.42 14.17
N VAL A 169 2.33 -5.22 13.32
CA VAL A 169 0.95 -4.94 13.78
C VAL A 169 0.35 -6.18 14.45
N GLU A 170 0.54 -7.37 13.87
CA GLU A 170 0.06 -8.62 14.48
C GLU A 170 0.63 -8.81 15.89
N ARG A 171 1.95 -8.70 16.06
CA ARG A 171 2.62 -8.84 17.36
C ARG A 171 2.19 -7.79 18.38
N ALA A 172 2.00 -6.55 17.94
CA ALA A 172 1.51 -5.47 18.79
C ALA A 172 0.14 -5.85 19.40
N MET A 173 -0.81 -6.22 18.53
CA MET A 173 -2.16 -6.56 18.94
C MET A 173 -2.19 -7.86 19.76
N THR A 174 -1.48 -8.91 19.35
CA THR A 174 -1.48 -10.19 20.06
C THR A 174 -0.87 -10.06 21.45
N SER A 175 0.21 -9.29 21.61
CA SER A 175 0.84 -9.08 22.93
C SER A 175 -0.12 -8.38 23.92
N ALA A 176 -0.89 -7.41 23.43
CA ALA A 176 -1.86 -6.66 24.22
C ALA A 176 -3.03 -7.54 24.71
N SER A 177 -3.36 -8.63 24.00
CA SER A 177 -4.47 -9.53 24.36
C SER A 177 -4.36 -10.16 25.77
N THR A 178 -3.15 -10.19 26.34
CA THR A 178 -2.91 -10.67 27.73
C THR A 178 -3.29 -9.66 28.81
N THR A 179 -3.44 -8.39 28.44
CA THR A 179 -3.62 -7.27 29.37
C THR A 179 -4.92 -6.51 29.13
N VAL A 180 -5.31 -6.38 27.86
CA VAL A 180 -6.55 -5.72 27.47
C VAL A 180 -7.57 -6.77 27.12
N HIS A 181 -8.58 -6.96 27.98
CA HIS A 181 -9.64 -7.94 27.78
C HIS A 181 -10.82 -7.43 26.95
N SER A 182 -10.96 -6.12 26.79
CA SER A 182 -11.98 -5.53 25.90
C SER A 182 -11.61 -5.70 24.43
N SER A 183 -12.59 -5.58 23.55
CA SER A 183 -12.34 -5.37 22.13
C SER A 183 -11.53 -4.07 21.94
N GLU A 184 -10.59 -4.10 20.99
CA GLU A 184 -9.79 -2.95 20.57
C GLU A 184 -9.82 -2.83 19.06
N ASN A 185 -10.02 -1.62 18.57
CA ASN A 185 -10.00 -1.33 17.15
C ASN A 185 -9.18 -0.07 16.86
N TYR A 186 -8.29 -0.16 15.87
CA TYR A 186 -7.50 0.96 15.37
C TYR A 186 -7.74 1.12 13.88
N VAL A 187 -8.17 2.31 13.48
CA VAL A 187 -8.59 2.58 12.10
C VAL A 187 -7.77 3.73 11.54
N GLN A 188 -6.91 3.43 10.59
CA GLN A 188 -6.23 4.37 9.72
C GLN A 188 -6.56 4.04 8.25
N PRO A 189 -6.50 4.99 7.31
CA PRO A 189 -6.88 4.74 5.91
C PRO A 189 -6.16 3.55 5.25
N LEU A 190 -4.88 3.33 5.59
CA LEU A 190 -4.06 2.26 5.03
C LEU A 190 -3.93 1.03 5.92
N VAL A 191 -4.30 1.12 7.20
CA VAL A 191 -4.18 0.03 8.17
C VAL A 191 -5.40 0.07 9.07
N MET A 192 -6.19 -1.00 9.02
CA MET A 192 -7.28 -1.22 9.95
C MET A 192 -6.97 -2.50 10.73
N THR A 193 -7.15 -2.50 12.04
CA THR A 193 -6.98 -3.71 12.85
C THR A 193 -7.98 -3.75 14.00
N GLU A 194 -8.39 -4.95 14.34
CA GLU A 194 -9.26 -5.25 15.46
C GLU A 194 -8.72 -6.47 16.23
N MET A 195 -8.72 -6.36 17.55
CA MET A 195 -8.60 -7.50 18.47
C MET A 195 -9.95 -7.69 19.14
N SER A 196 -10.55 -8.86 18.96
CA SER A 196 -11.84 -9.18 19.57
C SER A 196 -11.73 -9.27 21.09
N GLU A 197 -12.86 -9.18 21.79
CA GLU A 197 -12.96 -9.72 23.16
C GLU A 197 -12.94 -11.26 23.14
N SER A 198 -12.94 -11.87 24.33
CA SER A 198 -13.00 -13.33 24.47
C SER A 198 -14.33 -13.88 23.96
N ILE A 199 -14.29 -14.76 22.97
CA ILE A 199 -15.50 -15.28 22.32
C ILE A 199 -16.00 -16.50 23.07
N ARG A 200 -17.19 -16.38 23.67
CA ARG A 200 -17.89 -17.47 24.37
C ARG A 200 -18.74 -18.30 23.41
N THR A 201 -18.12 -19.26 22.75
CA THR A 201 -18.76 -20.12 21.74
C THR A 201 -19.94 -20.92 22.32
N SER A 202 -19.89 -21.28 23.61
CA SER A 202 -20.97 -21.99 24.32
C SER A 202 -22.29 -21.22 24.34
N SER A 203 -22.22 -19.89 24.36
CA SER A 203 -23.38 -18.99 24.48
C SER A 203 -23.94 -18.48 23.15
N GLN A 204 -23.23 -18.71 22.03
CA GLN A 204 -23.59 -18.14 20.74
C GLN A 204 -24.13 -19.21 19.77
N PRO A 205 -25.30 -18.96 19.14
CA PRO A 205 -25.90 -19.89 18.19
C PRO A 205 -25.25 -19.84 16.80
N SER A 206 -24.53 -18.76 16.49
CA SER A 206 -23.92 -18.53 15.18
C SER A 206 -22.82 -19.56 14.88
N SER A 207 -22.79 -20.07 13.65
CA SER A 207 -21.73 -20.96 13.15
C SER A 207 -20.48 -20.22 12.71
N TYR A 208 -20.59 -18.92 12.46
CA TYR A 208 -19.51 -18.04 12.02
C TYR A 208 -19.53 -16.73 12.82
N PHE A 209 -18.35 -16.15 13.00
CA PHE A 209 -18.12 -14.87 13.66
C PHE A 209 -17.47 -13.90 12.66
N LEU A 210 -18.14 -12.78 12.38
CA LEU A 210 -17.70 -11.80 11.39
C LEU A 210 -16.71 -10.80 11.99
N PHE A 211 -15.59 -10.60 11.29
CA PHE A 211 -14.59 -9.57 11.58
C PHE A 211 -14.31 -8.73 10.33
N PRO A 212 -14.07 -7.41 10.45
CA PRO A 212 -14.14 -6.65 11.68
C PRO A 212 -15.59 -6.47 12.13
N SER A 213 -15.82 -6.26 13.43
CA SER A 213 -17.18 -6.12 13.99
C SER A 213 -17.96 -4.96 13.37
N MET A 214 -17.27 -3.93 12.87
CA MET A 214 -17.92 -2.83 12.16
C MET A 214 -18.52 -3.22 10.81
N ALA A 215 -18.09 -4.33 10.19
CA ALA A 215 -18.68 -4.82 8.95
C ALA A 215 -20.18 -5.15 9.09
N LEU A 216 -20.65 -5.44 10.32
CA LEU A 216 -22.07 -5.67 10.62
C LEU A 216 -22.95 -4.43 10.37
N TRP A 217 -22.38 -3.23 10.50
CA TRP A 217 -23.10 -1.95 10.42
C TRP A 217 -22.56 -1.05 9.31
N ALA A 218 -21.56 -1.54 8.58
CA ALA A 218 -20.87 -0.81 7.54
C ALA A 218 -21.79 -0.48 6.35
N GLY A 219 -22.90 -1.21 6.14
CA GLY A 219 -23.77 -0.98 4.99
C GLY A 219 -22.99 -1.16 3.68
N GLU A 220 -23.14 -0.21 2.73
CA GLU A 220 -22.36 -0.17 1.48
C GLU A 220 -20.89 0.26 1.66
N ASN A 221 -20.42 0.51 2.88
CA ASN A 221 -19.00 0.78 3.10
C ASN A 221 -18.22 -0.51 2.82
N ASN A 222 -17.48 -0.53 1.70
CA ASN A 222 -16.61 -1.59 1.20
C ASN A 222 -15.52 -2.00 2.22
N VAL A 223 -15.91 -2.69 3.29
CA VAL A 223 -15.03 -3.20 4.34
C VAL A 223 -14.82 -4.68 4.10
N ASP A 224 -13.59 -5.06 3.77
CA ASP A 224 -13.22 -6.47 3.63
C ASP A 224 -13.46 -7.21 4.94
N SER A 225 -14.04 -8.41 4.87
CA SER A 225 -14.45 -9.16 6.05
C SER A 225 -13.91 -10.58 6.05
N VAL A 226 -13.81 -11.14 7.26
CA VAL A 226 -13.45 -12.54 7.51
C VAL A 226 -14.49 -13.13 8.46
N ASP A 227 -15.16 -14.18 8.00
CA ASP A 227 -16.03 -15.03 8.81
C ASP A 227 -15.21 -16.21 9.35
N VAL A 228 -15.03 -16.21 10.67
CA VAL A 228 -14.32 -17.25 11.40
C VAL A 228 -15.29 -18.33 11.88
N PRO A 229 -15.09 -19.62 11.52
CA PRO A 229 -15.99 -20.68 11.95
C PRO A 229 -15.86 -20.97 13.45
N LYS A 230 -16.99 -21.23 14.10
CA LYS A 230 -17.09 -21.55 15.53
C LYS A 230 -16.17 -22.71 15.92
N GLU A 231 -16.09 -23.73 15.08
CA GLU A 231 -15.27 -24.93 15.31
C GLU A 231 -13.77 -24.60 15.46
N ALA A 232 -13.27 -23.57 14.77
CA ALA A 232 -11.87 -23.14 14.90
C ALA A 232 -11.58 -22.56 16.30
N LEU A 233 -12.55 -21.86 16.88
CA LEU A 233 -12.46 -21.30 18.24
C LEU A 233 -12.61 -22.39 19.30
N GLU A 234 -13.47 -23.39 19.05
CA GLU A 234 -13.68 -24.52 19.96
C GLU A 234 -12.44 -25.41 20.08
N LEU A 235 -11.73 -25.64 18.97
CA LEU A 235 -10.51 -26.47 18.94
C LEU A 235 -9.32 -25.86 19.68
N THR A 236 -9.25 -24.54 19.81
CA THR A 236 -8.07 -23.85 20.33
C THR A 236 -8.13 -23.58 21.83
N GLY A 237 -9.32 -23.39 22.40
CA GLY A 237 -9.42 -23.17 23.84
C GLY A 237 -10.72 -22.55 24.31
N LEU A 238 -11.88 -23.05 23.83
CA LEU A 238 -13.26 -22.83 24.32
C LEU A 238 -13.45 -21.65 25.30
N ASP A 239 -14.25 -20.67 24.90
CA ASP A 239 -14.64 -19.49 25.69
C ASP A 239 -13.51 -18.51 26.07
N ARG A 240 -12.24 -18.82 25.73
CA ARG A 240 -11.07 -17.94 25.94
C ARG A 240 -10.39 -17.46 24.64
N ALA A 241 -10.82 -18.01 23.50
CA ALA A 241 -10.23 -17.66 22.21
C ALA A 241 -10.60 -16.23 21.81
N ARG A 242 -9.64 -15.53 21.22
CA ARG A 242 -9.81 -14.20 20.64
C ARG A 242 -9.40 -14.25 19.18
N VAL A 243 -9.88 -13.29 18.41
CA VAL A 243 -9.57 -13.16 16.98
C VAL A 243 -8.87 -11.84 16.75
N TYR A 244 -7.70 -11.92 16.14
CA TYR A 244 -7.02 -10.79 15.52
C TYR A 244 -7.47 -10.67 14.08
N TYR A 245 -7.89 -9.47 13.68
CA TYR A 245 -8.15 -9.09 12.31
C TYR A 245 -7.29 -7.88 11.94
N ALA A 246 -6.78 -7.85 10.71
CA ALA A 246 -6.22 -6.63 10.14
C ALA A 246 -6.44 -6.55 8.63
N SER A 247 -6.42 -5.34 8.09
CA SER A 247 -6.53 -5.06 6.66
C SER A 247 -5.60 -3.93 6.24
N PHE A 248 -4.72 -4.23 5.28
CA PHE A 248 -3.65 -3.34 4.83
C PHE A 248 -3.85 -2.96 3.36
N ALA A 249 -3.95 -1.67 3.08
CA ALA A 249 -3.96 -1.16 1.70
C ALA A 249 -2.54 -0.84 1.22
N ASN A 250 -2.36 -0.87 -0.10
CA ASN A 250 -1.14 -0.58 -0.86
C ASN A 250 0.05 -1.53 -0.60
N ILE A 251 0.08 -2.24 0.53
CA ILE A 251 1.18 -3.16 0.82
C ILE A 251 1.27 -4.32 -0.18
N GLY A 252 0.15 -4.66 -0.83
CA GLY A 252 0.09 -5.66 -1.90
C GLY A 252 1.00 -5.33 -3.09
N ASP A 253 1.16 -4.06 -3.44
CA ASP A 253 2.04 -3.58 -4.52
C ASP A 253 3.52 -3.92 -4.24
N GLU A 254 3.89 -3.98 -2.96
CA GLU A 254 5.24 -4.32 -2.50
C GLU A 254 5.46 -5.82 -2.37
N MET A 255 4.38 -6.59 -2.52
CA MET A 255 4.34 -8.05 -2.38
C MET A 255 3.95 -8.75 -3.69
N GLU A 256 3.97 -8.05 -4.83
CA GLU A 256 3.65 -8.68 -6.12
C GLU A 256 4.60 -9.86 -6.43
N PRO A 257 4.08 -10.95 -7.02
CA PRO A 257 4.92 -12.06 -7.49
C PRO A 257 5.80 -11.62 -8.67
N PRO A 258 6.92 -12.32 -8.92
CA PRO A 258 7.73 -12.09 -10.11
C PRO A 258 6.91 -12.38 -11.38
N VAL A 259 7.28 -11.74 -12.49
CA VAL A 259 6.69 -12.01 -13.81
C VAL A 259 7.00 -13.45 -14.21
N GLU A 260 5.96 -14.21 -14.53
CA GLU A 260 6.08 -15.59 -15.00
C GLU A 260 6.29 -15.59 -16.52
N ILE A 261 7.36 -16.26 -16.97
CA ILE A 261 7.67 -16.40 -18.39
C ILE A 261 6.96 -17.65 -18.91
N LEU A 262 5.97 -17.46 -19.77
CA LEU A 262 5.21 -18.53 -20.40
C LEU A 262 5.99 -19.13 -21.58
N PRO A 263 6.14 -20.46 -21.65
CA PRO A 263 6.82 -21.11 -22.74
C PRO A 263 6.07 -20.90 -24.07
N VAL A 264 6.82 -21.02 -25.17
CA VAL A 264 6.24 -20.98 -26.52
C VAL A 264 5.24 -22.12 -26.67
N SER A 265 4.04 -21.80 -27.11
CA SER A 265 2.95 -22.74 -27.36
C SER A 265 2.31 -22.44 -28.71
N GLU A 266 1.55 -23.38 -29.28
CA GLU A 266 0.75 -23.12 -30.49
C GLU A 266 -0.17 -21.90 -30.34
N GLN A 267 -0.61 -21.61 -29.11
CA GLN A 267 -1.44 -20.44 -28.78
C GLN A 267 -0.61 -19.15 -28.53
N LEU A 268 0.68 -19.28 -28.17
CA LEU A 268 1.61 -18.17 -27.93
C LEU A 268 2.92 -18.42 -28.70
N PRO A 269 2.96 -18.08 -30.00
CA PRO A 269 4.08 -18.42 -30.89
C PRO A 269 5.42 -17.76 -30.52
N THR A 270 5.37 -16.65 -29.78
CA THR A 270 6.54 -15.89 -29.32
C THR A 270 6.87 -16.14 -27.85
N GLY A 271 6.17 -17.06 -27.19
CA GLY A 271 6.10 -17.09 -25.72
C GLY A 271 5.36 -15.85 -25.19
N GLY A 272 5.20 -15.77 -23.88
CA GLY A 272 4.50 -14.64 -23.26
C GLY A 272 4.96 -14.36 -21.86
N GLU A 273 4.49 -13.24 -21.33
CA GLU A 273 4.69 -12.87 -19.94
C GLU A 273 3.34 -12.85 -19.25
N ARG A 274 3.27 -13.50 -18.09
CA ARG A 274 2.12 -13.42 -17.21
C ARG A 274 2.51 -12.59 -16.00
N ARG A 275 1.91 -11.40 -15.91
CA ARG A 275 2.07 -10.50 -14.76
C ARG A 275 0.84 -10.61 -13.88
N ARG A 276 1.05 -11.08 -12.66
CA ARG A 276 0.00 -11.19 -11.66
C ARG A 276 0.17 -10.11 -10.61
N ARG A 277 -0.93 -9.47 -10.24
CA ARG A 277 -0.96 -8.37 -9.26
C ARG A 277 -1.86 -8.70 -8.09
N VAL A 278 -1.55 -8.11 -6.95
CA VAL A 278 -2.46 -8.10 -5.80
C VAL A 278 -3.49 -7.00 -6.02
N VAL A 279 -4.77 -7.37 -6.19
CA VAL A 279 -5.85 -6.43 -6.53
C VAL A 279 -6.78 -6.10 -5.36
N SER A 280 -6.57 -6.74 -4.22
CA SER A 280 -7.27 -6.49 -2.96
C SER A 280 -6.35 -5.82 -1.95
N ARG A 281 -6.93 -5.43 -0.80
CA ARG A 281 -6.13 -5.24 0.41
C ARG A 281 -5.56 -6.59 0.86
N VAL A 282 -4.50 -6.55 1.66
CA VAL A 282 -4.01 -7.75 2.37
C VAL A 282 -4.77 -7.85 3.68
N VAL A 283 -5.56 -8.90 3.85
CA VAL A 283 -6.41 -9.13 5.03
C VAL A 283 -5.80 -10.25 5.88
N ALA A 284 -5.59 -10.00 7.16
CA ALA A 284 -5.05 -10.97 8.10
C ALA A 284 -6.13 -11.40 9.10
N ALA A 285 -6.14 -12.69 9.44
CA ALA A 285 -6.93 -13.24 10.52
C ALA A 285 -6.17 -14.35 11.25
N SER A 286 -6.12 -14.26 12.57
CA SER A 286 -5.44 -15.24 13.43
C SER A 286 -6.24 -15.47 14.72
N ILE A 287 -6.30 -16.72 15.20
CA ILE A 287 -6.78 -17.01 16.56
C ILE A 287 -5.66 -16.72 17.54
N VAL A 288 -6.00 -16.03 18.63
CA VAL A 288 -5.07 -15.63 19.68
C VAL A 288 -5.51 -16.25 21.01
N LEU A 289 -4.57 -16.92 21.66
CA LEU A 289 -4.74 -17.49 23.00
C LEU A 289 -3.53 -17.09 23.85
N ASP A 290 -3.80 -16.53 25.03
CA ASP A 290 -2.78 -16.17 26.03
C ASP A 290 -1.60 -15.38 25.44
N GLY A 291 -1.89 -14.42 24.57
CA GLY A 291 -0.88 -13.53 23.97
C GLY A 291 -0.21 -14.04 22.71
N LYS A 292 -0.57 -15.24 22.24
CA LYS A 292 0.09 -15.90 21.11
C LYS A 292 -0.90 -16.33 20.04
N THR A 293 -0.46 -16.22 18.79
CA THR A 293 -1.19 -16.74 17.63
C THR A 293 -1.16 -18.27 17.65
N VAL A 294 -2.31 -18.91 17.50
CA VAL A 294 -2.43 -20.36 17.40
C VAL A 294 -2.57 -20.73 15.93
N ARG A 295 -1.62 -21.52 15.42
CA ARG A 295 -1.67 -22.06 14.06
C ARG A 295 -2.30 -23.45 14.08
N LEU A 296 -3.45 -23.58 13.45
CA LEU A 296 -4.12 -24.86 13.24
C LEU A 296 -3.65 -25.45 11.89
N PRO A 297 -3.28 -26.75 11.82
CA PRO A 297 -2.80 -27.35 10.58
C PRO A 297 -3.85 -27.33 9.45
N VAL A 298 -5.09 -27.69 9.79
CA VAL A 298 -6.25 -27.65 8.90
C VAL A 298 -7.49 -27.32 9.72
N LEU A 299 -8.27 -26.36 9.27
CA LEU A 299 -9.56 -26.01 9.86
C LEU A 299 -10.65 -27.00 9.41
N PRO A 300 -11.51 -27.50 10.31
CA PRO A 300 -12.61 -28.40 9.94
C PRO A 300 -13.61 -27.75 8.97
N LYS A 301 -13.84 -26.45 9.14
CA LYS A 301 -14.58 -25.59 8.22
C LYS A 301 -13.68 -24.45 7.75
N PRO A 302 -13.78 -24.03 6.49
CA PRO A 302 -12.95 -22.94 6.01
C PRO A 302 -13.37 -21.60 6.65
N VAL A 303 -12.39 -20.72 6.85
CA VAL A 303 -12.65 -19.29 7.01
C VAL A 303 -13.12 -18.74 5.67
N ILE A 304 -14.13 -17.86 5.72
CA ILE A 304 -14.64 -17.20 4.51
C ILE A 304 -14.14 -15.76 4.52
N ILE A 305 -13.49 -15.34 3.45
CA ILE A 305 -12.98 -13.97 3.31
C ILE A 305 -13.73 -13.31 2.17
N THR A 306 -14.31 -12.14 2.42
CA THR A 306 -15.00 -11.33 1.41
C THR A 306 -14.20 -10.07 1.15
N PHE A 307 -13.64 -9.97 -0.05
CA PHE A 307 -12.94 -8.79 -0.54
C PHE A 307 -13.88 -7.92 -1.36
N HIS A 308 -13.84 -6.62 -1.11
CA HIS A 308 -14.58 -5.61 -1.87
C HIS A 308 -13.65 -4.94 -2.87
N HIS A 309 -14.18 -4.68 -4.06
CA HIS A 309 -13.45 -4.09 -5.18
C HIS A 309 -14.20 -2.90 -5.73
N TYR A 310 -13.45 -1.89 -6.16
CA TYR A 310 -13.96 -0.87 -7.06
C TYR A 310 -13.84 -1.39 -8.50
N PRO A 311 -14.91 -1.37 -9.32
CA PRO A 311 -14.86 -1.88 -10.69
C PRO A 311 -13.73 -1.31 -11.55
N GLU A 312 -13.34 -0.05 -11.30
CA GLU A 312 -12.24 0.61 -11.98
C GLU A 312 -10.88 -0.04 -11.68
N ALA A 313 -10.69 -0.54 -10.46
CA ALA A 313 -9.45 -1.19 -10.04
C ALA A 313 -9.26 -2.57 -10.70
N LEU A 314 -10.37 -3.24 -11.05
CA LEU A 314 -10.37 -4.53 -11.74
C LEU A 314 -10.35 -4.39 -13.27
N ARG A 315 -10.33 -3.16 -13.79
CA ARG A 315 -10.23 -2.93 -15.23
C ARG A 315 -8.91 -3.53 -15.73
N ARG A 316 -8.98 -4.38 -16.76
CA ARG A 316 -7.84 -5.15 -17.29
C ARG A 316 -7.28 -6.19 -16.31
N MET A 317 -8.08 -6.67 -15.39
CA MET A 317 -7.72 -7.80 -14.54
C MET A 317 -8.59 -9.02 -14.91
N SER A 318 -7.99 -10.20 -14.93
CA SER A 318 -8.70 -11.46 -15.12
C SER A 318 -8.14 -12.55 -14.21
N SER A 319 -8.76 -13.74 -14.24
CA SER A 319 -8.24 -14.92 -13.55
C SER A 319 -8.08 -14.70 -12.03
N PRO A 320 -9.16 -14.37 -11.29
CA PRO A 320 -9.14 -14.22 -9.84
C PRO A 320 -8.59 -15.47 -9.15
N GLU A 321 -7.69 -15.25 -8.21
CA GLU A 321 -7.10 -16.31 -7.40
C GLU A 321 -7.03 -15.89 -5.94
N CYS A 322 -7.61 -16.72 -5.07
CA CYS A 322 -7.51 -16.56 -3.63
C CYS A 322 -6.18 -17.13 -3.16
N SER A 323 -5.31 -16.28 -2.61
CA SER A 323 -3.98 -16.69 -2.15
C SER A 323 -3.73 -16.22 -0.73
N TRP A 324 -2.78 -16.89 -0.08
CA TRP A 324 -2.26 -16.54 1.21
C TRP A 324 -0.75 -16.31 1.14
N TRP A 325 -0.24 -15.46 2.03
CA TRP A 325 1.18 -15.14 2.08
C TRP A 325 1.94 -16.17 2.90
N ASP A 326 2.79 -16.94 2.24
CA ASP A 326 3.72 -17.85 2.88
C ASP A 326 4.94 -17.07 3.37
N THR A 327 5.01 -16.85 4.67
CA THR A 327 6.10 -16.10 5.31
C THR A 327 7.42 -16.86 5.35
N GLU A 328 7.41 -18.18 5.16
CA GLU A 328 8.63 -19.00 5.14
C GLU A 328 9.26 -18.95 3.75
N GLU A 329 8.42 -19.10 2.72
CA GLU A 329 8.84 -19.11 1.33
C GLU A 329 8.86 -17.71 0.68
N MET A 330 8.34 -16.70 1.38
CA MET A 330 8.21 -15.32 0.90
C MET A 330 7.47 -15.23 -0.44
N LYS A 331 6.36 -15.97 -0.57
CA LYS A 331 5.58 -16.06 -1.79
C LYS A 331 4.08 -16.21 -1.52
N TRP A 332 3.26 -15.78 -2.48
CA TRP A 332 1.84 -16.09 -2.47
C TRP A 332 1.61 -17.57 -2.82
N SER A 333 0.76 -18.23 -2.05
CA SER A 333 0.37 -19.63 -2.27
C SER A 333 -1.14 -19.75 -2.34
N THR A 334 -1.64 -20.65 -3.18
CA THR A 334 -3.07 -21.03 -3.24
C THR A 334 -3.41 -22.24 -2.39
N SER A 335 -2.41 -22.90 -1.81
CA SER A 335 -2.63 -24.15 -1.09
C SER A 335 -3.62 -23.96 0.06
N GLY A 336 -4.67 -24.78 0.09
CA GLY A 336 -5.72 -24.68 1.11
C GLY A 336 -6.67 -23.49 0.96
N CYS A 337 -6.60 -22.72 -0.13
CA CYS A 337 -7.53 -21.64 -0.45
C CYS A 337 -8.26 -21.92 -1.78
N ALA A 338 -9.55 -21.62 -1.81
CA ALA A 338 -10.41 -21.80 -2.97
C ALA A 338 -11.25 -20.55 -3.24
N LEU A 339 -11.39 -20.19 -4.52
CA LEU A 339 -12.30 -19.15 -4.96
C LEU A 339 -13.74 -19.68 -4.91
N GLN A 340 -14.61 -19.05 -4.13
CA GLN A 340 -16.03 -19.41 -4.09
C GLN A 340 -16.85 -18.63 -5.11
N SER A 341 -16.65 -17.32 -5.17
CA SER A 341 -17.34 -16.46 -6.14
C SER A 341 -16.52 -15.22 -6.45
N HIS A 342 -16.72 -14.67 -7.65
CA HIS A 342 -16.08 -13.45 -8.09
C HIS A 342 -17.01 -12.65 -8.99
N ASN A 343 -17.07 -11.34 -8.77
CA ASN A 343 -17.69 -10.36 -9.65
C ASN A 343 -16.91 -9.04 -9.60
N SER A 344 -17.39 -8.02 -10.31
CA SER A 344 -16.71 -6.70 -10.42
C SER A 344 -16.60 -5.92 -9.11
N THR A 345 -17.35 -6.32 -8.08
CA THR A 345 -17.45 -5.62 -6.79
C THR A 345 -16.98 -6.47 -5.62
N HIS A 346 -16.98 -7.80 -5.75
CA HIS A 346 -16.69 -8.70 -4.64
C HIS A 346 -15.95 -9.95 -5.13
N THR A 347 -15.03 -10.43 -4.30
CA THR A 347 -14.42 -11.75 -4.42
C THR A 347 -14.53 -12.46 -3.09
N VAL A 348 -15.07 -13.68 -3.10
CA VAL A 348 -15.24 -14.50 -1.89
C VAL A 348 -14.30 -15.69 -1.95
N CYS A 349 -13.48 -15.84 -0.92
CA CYS A 349 -12.48 -16.88 -0.76
C CYS A 349 -12.85 -17.79 0.42
N ALA A 350 -12.57 -19.09 0.30
CA ALA A 350 -12.60 -20.04 1.40
C ALA A 350 -11.22 -20.64 1.63
N CYS A 351 -10.67 -20.47 2.83
CA CYS A 351 -9.35 -20.99 3.18
C CYS A 351 -9.40 -21.92 4.40
N SER A 352 -8.58 -22.97 4.40
CA SER A 352 -8.55 -24.01 5.44
C SER A 352 -7.52 -23.75 6.54
N HIS A 353 -6.99 -22.54 6.64
CA HIS A 353 -6.01 -22.10 7.64
C HIS A 353 -6.26 -20.61 7.95
N MET A 354 -5.46 -20.02 8.83
CA MET A 354 -5.53 -18.61 9.29
C MET A 354 -4.16 -17.95 9.14
N THR A 355 -4.09 -16.86 8.38
CA THR A 355 -2.86 -16.11 8.06
C THR A 355 -3.22 -14.75 7.41
N HIS A 356 -2.45 -14.33 6.40
CA HIS A 356 -2.63 -13.15 5.56
C HIS A 356 -3.09 -13.57 4.16
N TYR A 357 -4.17 -12.97 3.66
CA TYR A 357 -4.85 -13.29 2.41
C TYR A 357 -4.87 -12.11 1.46
N ALA A 358 -4.90 -12.42 0.18
CA ALA A 358 -5.21 -11.45 -0.86
C ALA A 358 -5.82 -12.14 -2.08
N VAL A 359 -6.43 -11.32 -2.95
CA VAL A 359 -6.85 -11.72 -4.28
C VAL A 359 -5.79 -11.29 -5.27
N LEU A 360 -5.28 -12.25 -6.03
CA LEU A 360 -4.36 -12.01 -7.12
C LEU A 360 -5.10 -12.18 -8.45
N MET A 361 -4.76 -11.34 -9.42
CA MET A 361 -5.31 -11.41 -10.77
C MET A 361 -4.23 -11.18 -11.82
N ASP A 362 -4.46 -11.75 -13.00
CA ASP A 362 -3.60 -11.55 -14.16
C ASP A 362 -3.92 -10.19 -14.79
N TYR A 363 -2.87 -9.41 -15.06
CA TYR A 363 -2.99 -8.16 -15.79
C TYR A 363 -3.15 -8.45 -17.30
N VAL A 364 -4.29 -8.06 -17.86
CA VAL A 364 -4.65 -8.24 -19.27
C VAL A 364 -4.40 -6.94 -20.04
N GLY A 365 -3.18 -6.78 -20.55
CA GLY A 365 -2.82 -5.68 -21.44
C GLY A 365 -1.32 -5.42 -21.48
N HIS A 366 -0.91 -4.54 -22.40
CA HIS A 366 0.41 -3.90 -22.32
C HIS A 366 0.29 -2.70 -21.37
N GLU A 367 1.26 -2.53 -20.48
CA GLU A 367 1.37 -1.27 -19.74
C GLU A 367 1.56 -0.14 -20.76
N ILE A 368 0.64 0.81 -20.75
CA ILE A 368 0.87 2.10 -21.39
C ILE A 368 2.01 2.72 -20.58
N SER A 369 3.17 2.94 -21.21
CA SER A 369 4.32 3.48 -20.50
C SER A 369 3.95 4.79 -19.80
N THR A 370 4.59 5.13 -18.68
CA THR A 370 4.36 6.42 -18.02
C THR A 370 4.56 7.59 -19.00
N THR A 371 5.46 7.40 -19.98
CA THR A 371 5.71 8.29 -21.11
C THR A 371 4.48 8.47 -22.01
N ASP A 372 3.78 7.39 -22.34
CA ASP A 372 2.56 7.43 -23.16
C ASP A 372 1.38 8.10 -22.42
N ASN A 373 1.27 7.90 -21.10
CA ASN A 373 0.27 8.58 -20.27
C ASN A 373 0.57 10.09 -20.13
N GLN A 374 1.84 10.47 -19.99
CA GLN A 374 2.26 11.86 -20.00
C GLN A 374 2.00 12.52 -21.37
N LEU A 375 2.22 11.79 -22.47
CA LEU A 375 1.92 12.23 -23.82
C LEU A 375 0.41 12.44 -24.02
N LEU A 376 -0.42 11.47 -23.61
CA LEU A 376 -1.88 11.62 -23.66
C LEU A 376 -2.38 12.80 -22.84
N THR A 377 -1.80 13.00 -21.64
CA THR A 377 -2.16 14.13 -20.76
C THR A 377 -1.79 15.46 -21.42
N PHE A 378 -0.60 15.57 -22.02
CA PHE A 378 -0.16 16.75 -22.76
C PHE A 378 -1.09 17.05 -23.94
N LEU A 379 -1.42 16.03 -24.75
CA LEU A 379 -2.35 16.16 -25.87
C LEU A 379 -3.75 16.62 -25.41
N THR A 380 -4.23 16.11 -24.28
CA THR A 380 -5.52 16.51 -23.71
C THR A 380 -5.50 17.97 -23.27
N TYR A 381 -4.47 18.40 -22.53
CA TYR A 381 -4.35 19.80 -22.12
C TYR A 381 -4.20 20.76 -23.32
N ALA A 382 -3.43 20.39 -24.34
CA ALA A 382 -3.29 21.18 -25.56
C ALA A 382 -4.61 21.30 -26.34
N GLY A 383 -5.40 20.22 -26.41
CA GLY A 383 -6.73 20.24 -27.03
C GLY A 383 -7.72 21.11 -26.26
N CYS A 384 -7.71 21.05 -24.93
CA CYS A 384 -8.56 21.87 -24.07
C CYS A 384 -8.22 23.37 -24.19
N THR A 385 -6.94 23.74 -24.19
CA THR A 385 -6.54 25.16 -24.33
C THR A 385 -6.93 25.72 -25.68
N LEU A 386 -6.69 24.97 -26.77
CA LEU A 386 -7.11 25.37 -28.11
C LEU A 386 -8.63 25.58 -28.21
N SER A 387 -9.40 24.66 -27.62
CA SER A 387 -10.87 24.75 -27.59
C SER A 387 -11.34 26.00 -26.84
N ILE A 388 -10.73 26.31 -25.69
CA ILE A 388 -11.05 27.51 -24.90
C ILE A 388 -10.74 28.78 -25.72
N VAL A 389 -9.60 28.85 -26.41
CA VAL A 389 -9.26 30.00 -27.27
C VAL A 389 -10.24 30.16 -28.42
N CYS A 390 -10.63 29.07 -29.09
CA CYS A 390 -11.65 29.14 -30.14
C CYS A 390 -13.01 29.59 -29.60
N LEU A 391 -13.42 29.11 -28.41
CA LEU A 391 -14.66 29.52 -27.76
C LEU A 391 -14.65 31.00 -27.34
N THR A 392 -13.53 31.50 -26.83
CA THR A 392 -13.42 32.92 -26.46
C THR A 392 -13.44 33.82 -27.69
N LEU A 393 -12.76 33.44 -28.78
CA LEU A 393 -12.80 34.18 -30.04
C LEU A 393 -14.20 34.19 -30.66
N THR A 394 -14.88 33.04 -30.70
CA THR A 394 -16.26 32.97 -31.21
C THR A 394 -17.23 33.77 -30.34
N PHE A 395 -17.08 33.74 -29.02
CA PHE A 395 -17.85 34.59 -28.10
C PHE A 395 -17.61 36.09 -28.36
N LEU A 396 -16.35 36.51 -28.53
CA LEU A 396 -16.01 37.89 -28.85
C LEU A 396 -16.59 38.32 -30.20
N CYS A 397 -16.52 37.47 -31.22
CA CYS A 397 -17.19 37.71 -32.50
C CYS A 397 -18.70 37.89 -32.31
N PHE A 398 -19.35 37.01 -31.54
CA PHE A 398 -20.78 37.12 -31.27
C PHE A 398 -21.13 38.45 -30.59
N VAL A 399 -20.38 38.88 -29.57
CA VAL A 399 -20.58 40.17 -28.89
C VAL A 399 -20.37 41.35 -29.85
N LEU A 400 -19.33 41.33 -30.68
CA LEU A 400 -19.04 42.42 -31.62
C LEU A 400 -20.08 42.49 -32.76
N PHE A 401 -20.51 41.35 -33.31
CA PHE A 401 -21.48 41.31 -34.40
C PHE A 401 -22.92 41.58 -33.93
N VAL A 402 -23.30 41.16 -32.72
CA VAL A 402 -24.62 41.50 -32.14
C VAL A 402 -24.66 42.98 -31.71
N LYS A 403 -23.56 43.52 -31.18
CA LYS A 403 -23.49 44.93 -30.77
C LYS A 403 -23.30 45.89 -31.95
N GLY A 404 -22.70 45.42 -33.06
CA GLY A 404 -22.60 46.14 -34.34
C GLY A 404 -23.81 45.98 -35.26
N GLY A 405 -24.77 45.11 -34.93
CA GLY A 405 -26.00 44.86 -35.70
C GLY A 405 -27.18 45.76 -35.33
N GLY A 406 -27.02 46.68 -34.38
CA GLY A 406 -28.09 47.56 -33.87
C GLY A 406 -28.53 48.69 -34.80
N ASP A 407 -27.80 48.98 -35.88
CA ASP A 407 -28.06 50.14 -36.76
C ASP A 407 -28.72 49.77 -38.10
N ARG A 408 -29.61 48.76 -38.14
CA ARG A 408 -30.39 48.44 -39.36
C ARG A 408 -31.87 48.10 -39.10
N PHE A 409 -32.56 48.94 -38.33
CA PHE A 409 -34.03 48.89 -38.24
C PHE A 409 -34.65 50.29 -38.16
N SER A 410 -34.37 51.14 -39.17
CA SER A 410 -35.03 52.47 -39.31
C SER A 410 -35.10 52.93 -40.78
N LEU A 411 -35.44 52.02 -41.70
CA LEU A 411 -35.83 52.38 -43.07
C LEU A 411 -37.06 51.55 -43.47
N LEU A 412 -38.22 51.88 -42.88
CA LEU A 412 -39.55 51.51 -43.38
C LEU A 412 -40.63 52.32 -42.63
N HIS A 413 -40.54 53.64 -42.70
CA HIS A 413 -41.70 54.52 -42.59
C HIS A 413 -41.37 55.86 -43.26
N ASP A 414 -41.67 55.96 -44.54
CA ASP A 414 -42.41 57.08 -45.12
C ASP A 414 -42.73 56.75 -46.58
N VAL A 415 -43.97 56.30 -46.75
CA VAL A 415 -44.75 56.50 -47.96
C VAL A 415 -45.42 57.86 -47.77
N ASP A 416 -44.92 58.86 -48.49
CA ASP A 416 -45.70 59.73 -49.39
C ASP A 416 -44.75 60.55 -50.29
#